data_AF-A0A3L8Q3U3-F1
#
_entry.id   AF-A0A3L8Q3U3-F1
#
_cell.length_a   1.000
_cell.length_b   1.000
_cell.length_c   1.000
_cell.angle_alpha   90.00
_cell.angle_beta   90.00
_cell.angle_gamma   90.00
#
_symmetry.space_group_name_H-M   'P 1'
#
loop_
_entity.id
_entity.type
_entity.pdbx_description
1 polymer ?
#
loop_
_entity_poly.entity_id
_entity_poly.type
_entity_poly.pdbx_seq_one_letter_code
_entity_poly.pdbx_strand_id
1 'polypeptide(L)' 'MKLALLAMFALVSVARCEDGARLLASKSLLNRYAVEGKDLTLQYNIYNVGSSAALDVELSDDSFPPEDFGIVSGMLSV' A
#
# COMPACT_ATOMS: atom_id res chain seq x y z
N MET A 1 -15.32 -40.11 13.18
CA MET A 1 -16.26 -38.96 13.20
C MET A 1 -15.63 -37.70 13.80
N LYS A 2 -15.07 -37.71 15.02
CA LYS A 2 -14.46 -36.53 15.67
C LYS A 2 -13.28 -35.90 14.90
N LEU A 3 -12.39 -36.73 14.33
CA LEU A 3 -11.24 -36.29 13.54
C LEU A 3 -11.64 -35.62 12.21
N ALA A 4 -12.68 -36.13 11.56
CA ALA A 4 -13.21 -35.55 10.33
C ALA A 4 -13.86 -34.17 10.59
N LEU A 5 -14.58 -34.04 11.72
CA LEU A 5 -15.11 -32.76 12.17
C LEU A 5 -14.01 -31.74 12.46
N LEU A 6 -12.91 -32.17 13.10
CA LEU A 6 -11.77 -31.29 13.39
C LEU A 6 -11.07 -30.82 12.10
N ALA A 7 -10.86 -31.73 11.14
CA ALA A 7 -10.27 -31.41 9.85
C ALA A 7 -11.16 -30.46 9.02
N MET A 8 -12.48 -30.67 9.04
CA MET A 8 -13.43 -29.79 8.38
C MET A 8 -13.45 -28.39 9.01
N PHE A 9 -13.37 -28.31 10.34
CA PHE A 9 -13.31 -27.02 11.04
C PHE A 9 -12.03 -26.25 10.71
N ALA A 10 -10.88 -26.94 10.63
CA ALA A 10 -9.61 -26.35 10.23
C ALA A 10 -9.64 -25.80 8.79
N LEU A 11 -10.25 -26.54 7.85
CA LEU A 11 -10.44 -26.09 6.47
C LEU A 11 -11.34 -24.85 6.38
N VAL A 12 -12.43 -24.81 7.16
CA VAL A 12 -13.34 -23.65 7.20
C VAL A 12 -12.66 -22.41 7.79
N SER A 13 -11.79 -22.57 8.79
CA SER A 13 -11.02 -21.43 9.35
C SER A 13 -10.00 -20.86 8.36
N VAL A 14 -9.36 -21.71 7.53
CA VAL A 14 -8.42 -21.24 6.50
C VAL A 14 -9.16 -20.55 5.35
N ALA A 15 -10.39 -20.97 5.04
CA ALA A 15 -11.21 -20.36 4.00
C ALA A 15 -11.78 -18.98 4.40
N ARG A 16 -11.68 -18.58 5.68
CA ARG A 16 -11.98 -17.22 6.13
C ARG A 16 -10.82 -16.31 5.72
N CYS A 17 -10.70 -16.04 4.41
CA CYS A 17 -9.99 -14.85 3.93
C CYS A 17 -10.69 -13.64 4.56
N GLU A 18 -9.99 -12.74 5.27
CA GLU A 18 -10.68 -11.60 5.88
C GLU A 18 -11.28 -10.77 4.74
N ASP A 19 -12.61 -10.72 4.73
CA ASP A 19 -13.39 -9.92 3.80
C ASP A 19 -13.19 -8.44 4.11
N GLY A 20 -12.91 -7.66 3.08
CA GLY A 20 -12.68 -6.23 3.22
C GLY A 20 -11.68 -5.68 2.22
N ALA A 21 -11.56 -4.36 2.22
CA ALA A 21 -10.59 -3.63 1.42
C ALA A 21 -9.20 -3.82 2.03
N ARG A 22 -8.20 -4.05 1.18
CA ARG A 22 -6.81 -4.21 1.61
C ARG A 22 -5.94 -3.47 0.64
N LEU A 23 -5.14 -2.53 1.13
CA LEU A 23 -4.23 -1.76 0.29
C LEU A 23 -2.84 -2.36 0.33
N LEU A 24 -2.27 -2.60 -0.85
CA LEU A 24 -0.86 -2.84 -1.05
C LEU A 24 -0.26 -1.56 -1.59
N ALA A 25 0.64 -0.94 -0.83
CA ALA A 25 1.36 0.25 -1.23
C ALA A 25 2.84 -0.06 -1.47
N SER A 26 3.43 0.53 -2.51
CA SER A 26 4.87 0.52 -2.73
C SER A 26 5.38 1.91 -3.06
N LYS A 27 6.59 2.20 -2.60
CA LYS A 27 7.33 3.44 -2.84
C LYS A 27 8.62 3.10 -3.57
N SER A 28 8.81 3.70 -4.74
CA SER A 28 9.99 3.49 -5.59
C SER A 28 10.63 4.83 -5.94
N LEU A 29 11.94 4.92 -5.79
CA LEU A 29 12.72 6.09 -6.21
C LEU A 29 13.16 5.88 -7.66
N LEU A 30 12.73 6.76 -8.56
CA LEU A 30 12.98 6.59 -10.00
C LEU A 30 14.36 7.10 -10.41
N ASN A 31 14.94 8.02 -9.63
CA ASN A 31 16.31 8.48 -9.85
C ASN A 31 17.31 7.39 -9.47
N ARG A 32 18.38 7.23 -10.25
CA ARG A 32 19.47 6.32 -9.87
C ARG A 32 20.33 6.85 -8.74
N TYR A 33 20.44 8.17 -8.64
CA TYR A 33 21.24 8.88 -7.66
C TYR A 33 20.46 10.10 -7.18
N ALA A 34 20.46 10.32 -5.87
CA ALA A 34 20.03 11.59 -5.30
C ALA A 34 21.20 12.58 -5.41
N VAL A 35 20.94 13.73 -6.01
CA VAL A 35 21.93 14.80 -6.19
C VAL A 35 21.33 16.09 -5.67
N GLU A 36 22.10 16.80 -4.85
CA GLU A 36 21.69 18.09 -4.31
C GLU A 36 21.36 19.08 -5.45
N GLY A 37 20.27 19.83 -5.29
CA GLY A 37 19.80 20.78 -6.30
C GLY A 37 19.22 20.15 -7.57
N LYS A 38 18.92 18.84 -7.56
CA LYS A 38 18.21 18.14 -8.63
C LYS A 38 16.90 17.53 -8.13
N ASP A 39 15.96 17.42 -9.06
CA ASP A 39 14.66 16.82 -8.77
C ASP A 39 14.79 15.34 -8.39
N LEU A 40 14.04 14.97 -7.35
CA LEU A 40 13.90 13.60 -6.89
C LEU A 40 12.49 13.11 -7.21
N THR A 41 12.41 12.14 -8.10
CA THR A 41 11.14 11.58 -8.57
C THR A 41 10.82 10.30 -7.84
N LEU A 42 9.63 10.26 -7.25
CA LEU A 42 9.09 9.13 -6.51
C LEU A 42 7.87 8.58 -7.24
N GLN A 43 7.74 7.26 -7.24
CA GLN A 43 6.57 6.56 -7.71
C GLN A 43 5.91 5.84 -6.54
N TYR A 44 4.70 6.25 -6.22
CA TYR A 44 3.83 5.54 -5.30
C TYR A 44 2.85 4.68 -6.10
N ASN A 45 2.75 3.40 -5.78
CA ASN A 45 1.74 2.53 -6.34
C ASN A 45 0.84 2.03 -5.21
N ILE A 46 -0.46 2.22 -5.35
CA ILE A 46 -1.46 1.77 -4.38
C ILE A 46 -2.44 0.86 -5.11
N TYR A 47 -2.58 -0.37 -4.62
CA TYR A 47 -3.50 -1.35 -5.17
C TYR A 47 -4.45 -1.84 -4.09
N ASN A 48 -5.74 -1.82 -4.39
CA ASN A 48 -6.69 -2.57 -3.59
C ASN A 48 -6.64 -4.05 -3.98
N VAL A 49 -6.08 -4.87 -3.10
CA VAL A 49 -5.97 -6.33 -3.23
C VAL A 49 -7.03 -7.07 -2.39
N GLY A 50 -7.94 -6.32 -1.77
CA GLY A 50 -9.04 -6.84 -0.96
C GLY A 50 -10.24 -7.31 -1.77
N SER A 51 -11.22 -7.90 -1.08
CA SER A 51 -12.48 -8.38 -1.66
C SER A 51 -13.56 -7.29 -1.79
N SER A 52 -13.36 -6.11 -1.19
CA SER A 52 -14.28 -4.97 -1.27
C SER A 52 -13.57 -3.69 -1.73
N ALA A 53 -14.35 -2.71 -2.21
CA ALA A 53 -13.81 -1.39 -2.57
C ALA A 53 -13.16 -0.69 -1.37
N ALA A 54 -11.99 -0.10 -1.59
CA ALA A 54 -11.35 0.80 -0.64
C ALA A 54 -11.95 2.20 -0.82
N LEU A 55 -12.43 2.79 0.27
CA LEU A 55 -13.01 4.13 0.31
C LEU A 55 -12.11 5.01 1.18
N ASP A 56 -12.17 6.33 0.97
CA ASP A 56 -11.44 7.33 1.75
C ASP A 56 -9.94 7.02 1.88
N VAL A 57 -9.31 6.67 0.75
CA VAL A 57 -7.89 6.31 0.70
C VAL A 57 -7.04 7.57 0.70
N GLU A 58 -6.23 7.75 1.74
CA GLU A 58 -5.28 8.86 1.87
C GLU A 58 -3.84 8.34 1.84
N LEU A 59 -2.96 9.06 1.14
CA LEU A 59 -1.52 8.81 1.09
C LEU A 59 -0.79 10.00 1.73
N SER A 60 -0.13 9.76 2.87
CA SER A 60 0.77 10.72 3.51
C SER A 60 2.18 10.14 3.57
N ASP A 61 3.18 10.95 3.23
CA ASP A 61 4.59 10.59 3.34
C ASP A 61 5.41 11.77 3.88
N ASP A 62 5.81 11.65 5.14
CA ASP A 62 6.54 12.70 5.86
C ASP A 62 8.07 12.57 5.71
N SER A 63 8.56 11.72 4.79
CA SER A 63 10.00 11.50 4.59
C SER A 63 10.73 12.67 3.92
N PHE A 64 10.00 13.68 3.42
CA PHE A 64 10.54 14.80 2.65
C PHE A 64 10.17 16.11 3.33
N PRO A 65 10.98 16.57 4.29
CA PRO A 65 10.70 17.79 5.01
C PRO A 65 10.70 19.01 4.06
N PRO A 66 9.77 19.97 4.24
CA PRO A 66 9.59 21.09 3.32
C PRO A 66 10.76 22.08 3.31
N GLU A 67 11.60 22.09 4.35
CA GLU A 67 12.85 22.85 4.39
C GLU A 67 13.91 22.36 3.39
N ASP A 68 13.91 21.05 3.07
CA ASP A 68 14.89 20.43 2.18
C ASP A 68 14.31 20.10 0.80
N PHE A 69 13.00 19.85 0.72
CA PHE A 69 12.33 19.40 -0.50
C PHE A 69 11.10 20.27 -0.82
N GLY A 70 11.07 20.79 -2.05
CA GLY A 70 9.91 21.43 -2.64
C GLY A 70 9.16 20.49 -3.57
N ILE A 71 7.84 20.59 -3.62
CA ILE A 71 7.02 19.88 -4.59
C ILE A 71 7.19 20.53 -5.97
N VAL A 72 7.73 19.80 -6.94
CA VAL A 72 7.90 20.27 -8.32
C VAL A 72 6.63 20.02 -9.13
N SER A 73 6.14 18.77 -9.13
CA SER A 73 4.97 18.34 -9.90
C SER A 73 4.50 16.96 -9.44
N GLY A 74 3.22 16.64 -9.63
CA GLY A 74 2.67 15.32 -9.36
C GLY A 74 1.17 15.33 -9.06
N MET A 75 0.62 14.14 -8.79
CA MET A 75 -0.72 13.98 -8.25
C MET A 75 -0.62 13.93 -6.72
N LEU A 76 -0.92 15.07 -6.08
CA LEU A 76 -0.76 15.26 -4.64
C LEU A 76 -2.02 14.90 -3.84
N SER A 77 -3.13 14.66 -4.53
CA SER A 77 -4.42 14.29 -3.95
C SER A 77 -5.01 13.16 -4.79
N VAL A 78 -5.46 12.11 -4.13
CA VAL A 78 -6.17 10.95 -4.71
C VAL A 78 -7.50 10.76 -4.01
#